data_AF-A0A527VPX1-F1
#
_entry.id   AF-A0A527VPX1-F1
#
_cell.length_a   1.000
_cell.length_b   1.000
_cell.length_c   1.000
_cell.angle_alpha   90.00
_cell.angle_beta   90.00
_cell.angle_gamma   90.00
#
_symmetry.space_group_name_H-M   'P 1'
#
loop_
_entity.id
_entity.type
_entity.pdbx_description
1 polymer ?
#
loop_
_entity_poly.entity_id
_entity_poly.type
_entity_poly.pdbx_seq_one_letter_code
_entity_poly.pdbx_strand_id
1 'polypeptide(L)'
;LVEVLRAATVNPAQAIARPELGALKVGGIGDVAVLRLQPGRFTFVDAVGASLVADQRLVSNGIAIAGKWWPNETPDHNETERFEAHAHHTHVDVAARHFGPSKSSF
;
A
#
# COMPACT_ATOMS: atom_id res chain seq x y z
N LEU A 1 13.27 9.13 -7.88
CA LEU A 1 13.28 8.41 -6.58
C LEU A 1 13.16 9.35 -5.37
N VAL A 2 13.98 10.40 -5.25
CA VAL A 2 13.95 11.32 -4.08
C VAL A 2 12.55 11.90 -3.81
N GLU A 3 11.83 12.31 -4.85
CA GLU A 3 10.47 12.84 -4.73
C GLU A 3 9.48 11.79 -4.21
N VAL A 4 9.61 10.53 -4.66
CA VAL A 4 8.79 9.41 -4.19
C VAL A 4 9.02 9.17 -2.70
N LEU A 5 10.28 9.17 -2.25
CA LEU A 5 10.60 9.03 -0.83
C LEU A 5 10.00 10.18 -0.03
N ARG A 6 10.16 11.42 -0.49
CA ARG A 6 9.61 12.60 0.19
C ARG A 6 8.07 12.55 0.31
N ALA A 7 7.41 12.15 -0.77
CA ALA A 7 5.96 11.99 -0.84
C ALA A 7 5.44 10.87 0.06
N ALA A 8 6.26 9.85 0.34
CA ALA A 8 5.90 8.71 1.20
C ALA A 8 6.38 8.85 2.66
N THR A 9 7.23 9.83 3.00
CA THR A 9 7.79 9.97 4.35
C THR A 9 7.53 11.34 4.98
N VAL A 10 8.38 12.33 4.70
CA VAL A 10 8.34 13.62 5.41
C VAL A 10 7.09 14.43 5.07
N ASN A 11 6.61 14.40 3.82
CA ASN A 11 5.40 15.15 3.44
C ASN A 11 4.15 14.66 4.19
N PRO A 12 3.81 13.35 4.21
CA PRO A 12 2.67 12.87 4.97
C PRO A 12 2.86 13.07 6.48
N ALA A 13 4.09 12.94 7.01
CA ALA A 13 4.38 13.22 8.43
C ALA A 13 4.04 14.67 8.82
N GLN A 14 4.37 15.65 7.96
CA GLN A 14 3.97 17.05 8.15
C GLN A 14 2.45 17.21 8.04
N ALA A 15 1.82 16.57 7.05
CA ALA A 15 0.38 16.68 6.81
C ALA A 15 -0.47 16.19 8.01
N ILE A 16 0.02 15.18 8.75
CA ILE A 16 -0.65 14.67 9.96
C ILE A 16 -0.15 15.33 11.25
N ALA A 17 0.62 16.41 11.17
CA ALA A 17 1.21 17.14 12.30
C ALA A 17 2.08 16.26 13.24
N ARG A 18 2.84 15.32 12.65
CA ARG A 18 3.80 14.44 13.35
C ARG A 18 5.20 14.61 12.76
N PRO A 19 5.83 15.81 12.88
CA PRO A 19 7.09 16.14 12.23
C PRO A 19 8.30 15.33 12.74
N GLU A 20 8.14 14.59 13.84
CA GLU A 20 9.12 13.67 14.36
C GLU A 20 9.20 12.34 13.58
N LEU A 21 8.21 12.04 12.74
CA LEU A 21 8.17 10.87 11.85
C LEU A 21 8.78 11.17 10.47
N GLY A 22 9.03 10.11 9.68
CA GLY A 22 9.35 10.23 8.27
C GLY A 22 10.77 10.72 7.94
N ALA A 23 11.66 10.81 8.92
CA ALA A 23 13.05 11.22 8.74
C ALA A 23 14.02 10.28 9.47
N LEU A 24 15.11 9.90 8.79
CA LEU A 24 16.21 9.15 9.39
C LEU A 24 17.24 10.12 9.97
N LYS A 25 17.35 10.15 11.29
CA LYS A 25 18.32 10.98 12.02
C LYS A 25 18.73 10.29 13.32
N VAL A 26 19.95 10.57 13.78
CA VAL A 26 20.41 10.09 15.09
C VAL A 26 19.49 10.63 16.19
N GLY A 27 19.07 9.76 17.11
CA GLY A 27 18.12 10.09 18.18
C GLY A 27 16.65 10.25 17.73
N GLY A 28 16.35 9.98 16.45
CA GLY A 28 14.98 9.95 15.94
C GLY A 28 14.25 8.63 16.23
N ILE A 29 12.98 8.56 15.83
CA ILE A 29 12.18 7.33 15.93
C ILE A 29 12.75 6.29 14.97
N GLY A 30 12.96 5.07 15.47
CA GLY A 30 13.54 3.95 14.73
C GLY A 30 12.56 3.23 13.80
N ASP A 31 11.75 3.99 13.05
CA ASP A 31 10.78 3.46 12.08
C ASP A 31 11.37 3.56 10.67
N VAL A 32 11.57 2.41 10.01
CA VAL A 32 12.26 2.32 8.71
C VAL A 32 11.59 1.26 7.84
N ALA A 33 11.35 1.56 6.57
CA ALA A 33 11.03 0.55 5.56
C ALA A 33 12.26 0.24 4.71
N VAL A 34 12.60 -1.04 4.56
CA VAL A 34 13.72 -1.49 3.71
C VAL A 34 13.15 -1.86 2.35
N LEU A 35 13.45 -1.04 1.34
CA LEU A 35 12.95 -1.21 -0.01
C LEU A 35 14.05 -1.71 -0.96
N ARG A 36 13.67 -2.56 -1.90
CA ARG A 36 14.49 -3.02 -3.02
C ARG A 36 13.91 -2.49 -4.32
N LEU A 37 14.75 -1.89 -5.15
CA LEU A 37 14.42 -1.61 -6.55
C LEU A 37 14.77 -2.85 -7.37
N GLN A 38 13.75 -3.62 -7.73
CA GLN A 38 13.88 -4.89 -8.44
C GLN A 38 13.76 -4.65 -9.95
N PRO A 39 14.77 -5.01 -10.75
CA PRO A 39 14.65 -4.99 -12.21
C PRO A 39 13.75 -6.13 -12.71
N GLY A 40 13.06 -5.92 -13.82
CA GLY A 40 12.16 -6.91 -14.43
C GLY A 40 11.03 -6.25 -15.20
N ARG A 41 10.26 -7.02 -15.96
CA ARG A 41 9.09 -6.48 -16.66
C ARG A 41 7.85 -6.66 -15.79
N PHE A 42 7.24 -5.56 -15.36
CA PHE A 42 6.07 -5.58 -14.49
C PHE A 42 4.91 -4.80 -15.12
N THR A 43 3.71 -5.35 -15.06
CA THR A 43 2.48 -4.62 -15.40
C THR A 43 1.85 -4.09 -14.11
N PHE A 44 1.54 -2.80 -14.06
CA PHE A 44 0.76 -2.17 -12.99
C PHE A 44 -0.60 -1.81 -13.56
N VAL A 45 -1.67 -2.22 -12.89
CA VAL A 45 -3.05 -1.86 -13.26
C VAL A 45 -3.61 -0.90 -12.21
N ASP A 46 -4.14 0.24 -12.64
CA ASP A 46 -4.74 1.22 -11.73
C ASP A 46 -6.21 0.91 -11.40
N ALA A 47 -6.83 1.76 -10.57
CA ALA A 47 -8.21 1.59 -10.13
C ALA A 47 -9.26 1.69 -11.26
N VAL A 48 -8.92 2.25 -12.42
CA VAL A 48 -9.81 2.34 -13.59
C VAL A 48 -9.47 1.29 -14.66
N GLY A 49 -8.52 0.39 -14.37
CA GLY A 49 -8.11 -0.67 -15.29
C GLY A 49 -7.08 -0.22 -16.33
N ALA A 50 -6.49 0.98 -16.20
CA ALA A 50 -5.41 1.39 -17.09
C ALA A 50 -4.11 0.68 -16.70
N SER A 51 -3.38 0.20 -17.71
CA SER A 51 -2.15 -0.57 -17.51
C SER A 51 -0.90 0.24 -17.82
N LEU A 52 0.11 0.13 -16.97
CA LEU A 52 1.46 0.67 -17.14
C LEU A 52 2.48 -0.47 -17.10
N VAL A 53 3.31 -0.61 -18.13
CA VAL A 53 4.44 -1.56 -18.13
C VAL A 53 5.71 -0.84 -17.74
N ALA A 54 6.44 -1.37 -16.75
CA ALA A 54 7.73 -0.84 -16.30
C ALA A 54 8.84 -1.91 -16.33
N ASP A 55 10.09 -1.45 -16.32
CA ASP A 55 11.32 -2.26 -16.31
C ASP A 55 11.90 -2.48 -14.91
N GLN A 56 11.22 -1.95 -13.89
CA GLN A 56 11.61 -2.06 -12.49
C GLN A 56 10.41 -1.83 -11.57
N ARG A 57 10.53 -2.30 -10.33
CA ARG A 57 9.52 -2.14 -9.28
C ARG A 57 10.17 -1.94 -7.92
N LEU A 58 9.58 -1.08 -7.07
CA LEU A 58 9.92 -0.99 -5.66
C LEU A 58 9.19 -2.06 -4.85
N VAL A 59 9.94 -2.80 -4.04
CA VAL A 59 9.48 -3.93 -3.24
C VAL A 59 9.88 -3.70 -1.79
N SER A 60 9.01 -3.98 -0.83
CA SER A 60 9.33 -3.91 0.60
C SER A 60 9.84 -5.26 1.11
N ASN A 61 11.10 -5.31 1.54
CA ASN A 61 11.71 -6.48 2.16
C ASN A 61 11.33 -6.65 3.64
N GLY A 62 10.84 -5.57 4.26
CA GLY A 62 10.40 -5.55 5.64
C GLY A 62 10.56 -4.18 6.27
N ILE A 63 10.15 -4.07 7.52
CA ILE A 63 10.12 -2.82 8.27
C ILE A 63 10.78 -3.00 9.63
N ALA A 64 11.46 -1.96 10.10
CA ALA A 64 11.80 -1.80 11.50
C ALA A 64 10.76 -0.84 12.11
N ILE A 65 10.12 -1.24 13.20
CA ILE A 65 9.22 -0.37 13.98
C ILE A 65 9.79 -0.27 15.39
N ALA A 66 10.04 0.96 15.86
CA ALA A 66 10.69 1.23 17.13
C ALA A 66 11.99 0.40 17.33
N GLY A 67 12.76 0.22 16.25
CA GLY A 67 13.99 -0.57 16.24
C GLY A 67 13.81 -2.10 16.21
N LYS A 68 12.57 -2.62 16.22
CA LYS A 68 12.29 -4.05 16.08
C LYS A 68 12.05 -4.41 14.61
N TRP A 69 12.76 -5.43 14.11
CA TRP A 69 12.62 -5.92 12.73
C TRP A 69 11.37 -6.78 12.53
N TRP A 70 10.71 -6.56 11.39
CA TRP A 70 9.56 -7.30 10.89
C TRP A 70 9.80 -7.62 9.39
N PRO A 71 10.11 -8.88 9.05
CA PRO A 71 10.30 -9.27 7.65
C PRO A 71 8.96 -9.28 6.92
N ASN A 72 8.98 -8.90 5.63
CA ASN A 72 7.87 -9.18 4.74
C ASN A 72 8.03 -10.57 4.11
N GLU A 73 6.91 -11.14 3.70
CA GLU A 73 6.91 -12.32 2.84
C GLU A 73 7.60 -12.05 1.51
N THR A 74 8.10 -13.09 0.87
CA THR A 74 8.68 -12.98 -0.46
C THR A 74 7.62 -12.43 -1.41
N PRO A 75 7.91 -11.36 -2.15
CA PRO A 75 6.93 -10.74 -3.05
C PRO A 75 6.52 -11.72 -4.14
N ASP A 76 5.21 -11.80 -4.41
CA ASP A 76 4.72 -12.50 -5.59
C ASP A 76 5.03 -11.66 -6.84
N HIS A 77 5.57 -12.31 -7.88
CA HIS A 77 5.94 -11.67 -9.14
C HIS A 77 4.74 -11.06 -9.89
N ASN A 78 3.52 -11.57 -9.65
CA ASN A 78 2.32 -11.17 -10.40
C ASN A 78 1.38 -10.26 -9.61
N GLU A 79 1.72 -9.86 -8.39
CA GLU A 79 0.81 -9.10 -7.52
C GLU A 79 0.39 -7.73 -8.11
N THR A 80 1.21 -7.14 -8.98
CA THR A 80 0.91 -5.84 -9.60
C THR A 80 -0.06 -5.92 -10.78
N GLU A 81 -0.28 -7.12 -11.30
CA GLU A 81 -1.15 -7.37 -12.46
C GLU A 81 -2.58 -7.68 -12.03
N ARG A 82 -2.81 -7.86 -10.71
CA ARG A 82 -4.09 -8.28 -10.15
C ARG A 82 -5.06 -7.11 -10.03
N PHE A 83 -5.84 -6.89 -11.08
CA PHE A 83 -7.07 -6.12 -11.00
C PHE A 83 -8.25 -7.05 -10.68
N GLU A 84 -8.75 -7.01 -9.46
CA GLU A 84 -10.08 -7.53 -9.16
C GLU A 84 -11.08 -6.39 -9.33
N ALA A 85 -11.91 -6.47 -10.38
CA ALA A 85 -13.07 -5.60 -10.49
C ALA A 85 -13.95 -5.85 -9.27
N HIS A 86 -13.89 -4.98 -8.27
CA HIS A 86 -14.91 -4.95 -7.25
C HIS A 86 -16.21 -4.58 -7.97
N ALA A 87 -17.17 -5.52 -7.98
CA ALA A 87 -18.52 -5.21 -8.43
C ALA A 87 -18.91 -3.88 -7.79
N HIS A 88 -19.40 -2.93 -8.59
CA HIS A 88 -19.85 -1.62 -8.10
C HIS A 88 -21.01 -1.85 -7.13
N HIS A 89 -20.68 -2.14 -5.87
CA HIS A 89 -21.63 -2.09 -4.79
C HIS A 89 -21.63 -0.64 -4.37
N THR A 90 -22.75 0.02 -4.62
CA THR A 90 -22.99 1.29 -3.97
C THR A 90 -22.97 1.06 -2.46
N HIS A 91 -22.69 2.10 -1.68
CA HIS A 91 -22.78 2.01 -0.21
C HIS A 91 -24.17 1.46 0.23
N VAL A 92 -25.22 1.75 -0.56
CA VAL A 92 -26.58 1.24 -0.36
C VAL A 92 -26.65 -0.28 -0.55
N ASP A 93 -25.99 -0.84 -1.56
CA ASP A 93 -25.96 -2.30 -1.80
C ASP A 93 -25.27 -3.05 -0.66
N VAL A 94 -24.19 -2.48 -0.11
CA VAL A 94 -23.47 -3.04 1.05
C VAL A 94 -24.34 -2.99 2.31
N ALA A 95 -24.99 -1.85 2.57
CA ALA A 95 -25.88 -1.67 3.72
C ALA A 95 -27.11 -2.60 3.64
N ALA A 96 -27.72 -2.73 2.46
CA ALA A 96 -28.85 -3.63 2.24
C ALA A 96 -28.49 -5.11 2.44
N ARG A 97 -27.27 -5.52 2.08
CA ARG A 97 -26.81 -6.90 2.29
C ARG A 97 -26.56 -7.24 3.76
N HIS A 98 -26.15 -6.27 4.57
CA HIS A 98 -25.79 -6.48 5.98
C HIS A 98 -26.93 -6.20 6.96
N PHE A 99 -27.83 -5.27 6.60
CA PHE A 99 -28.91 -4.79 7.46
C PHE A 99 -30.30 -4.88 6.82
N GLY A 100 -30.41 -5.40 5.60
CA GLY A 100 -31.70 -5.64 4.94
C GLY A 100 -32.49 -6.75 5.62
N PRO A 101 -33.83 -6.77 5.45
CA PRO A 101 -34.68 -7.76 6.10
C PRO A 101 -34.34 -9.16 5.62
N SER A 102 -34.12 -10.08 6.58
CA SER A 102 -34.04 -11.51 6.33
C SER A 102 -35.35 -11.98 5.68
N LYS A 103 -35.28 -12.60 4.50
CA LYS A 103 -36.42 -13.34 3.95
C LYS A 103 -36.60 -14.61 4.78
N SER A 104 -37.31 -14.52 5.88
CA SER A 104 -37.92 -15.67 6.53
C SER A 104 -39.06 -16.18 5.63
N SER A 105 -38.84 -17.30 4.94
CA SER A 105 -39.92 -18.06 4.30
C SER A 105 -40.84 -18.60 5.38
N PHE A 106 -42.14 -18.32 5.25
CA PHE A 106 -43.18 -19.16 5.84
C PHE A 106 -43.31 -20.46 5.06
#